data_AF-A0A7Z9BJM3-F1
#
_entry.id   AF-A0A7Z9BJM3-F1
#
_cell.length_a   1.000
_cell.length_b   1.000
_cell.length_c   1.000
_cell.angle_alpha   90.00
_cell.angle_beta   90.00
_cell.angle_gamma   90.00
#
_symmetry.space_group_name_H-M   'P 1'
#
loop_
_entity.id
_entity.type
_entity.pdbx_description
1 polymer ?
#
loop_
_entity_poly.entity_id
_entity_poly.type
_entity_poly.pdbx_seq_one_letter_code
_entity_poly.pdbx_strand_id
1 'polypeptide(L)' 'MGTTGSRGESQIELEWQHLKKDELSGQTFEDELDLAYAVINGIQARAERGNYSTQRMKFHSEPQPS' A
#
# COMPACT_ATOMS: atom_id res chain seq x y z
N MET A 1 -10.89 13.75 -32.84
CA MET A 1 -11.31 13.82 -31.43
C MET A 1 -10.72 12.60 -30.72
N GLY A 2 -9.58 12.78 -30.05
CA GLY A 2 -8.96 11.69 -29.29
C GLY A 2 -9.65 11.59 -27.93
N THR A 3 -10.39 10.52 -27.69
CA THR A 3 -10.87 10.20 -26.35
C THR A 3 -9.66 9.82 -25.53
N THR A 4 -9.27 10.69 -24.61
CA THR A 4 -8.30 10.39 -23.56
C THR A 4 -8.76 9.12 -22.85
N GLY A 5 -8.01 8.03 -23.03
CA GLY A 5 -8.17 6.83 -22.23
C GLY A 5 -7.79 7.16 -20.79
N SER A 6 -8.74 7.69 -20.02
CA SER A 6 -8.66 7.63 -18.55
C SER A 6 -8.84 6.16 -18.19
N ARG A 7 -7.72 5.43 -18.14
CA ARG A 7 -7.64 4.22 -17.33
C ARG A 7 -7.88 4.68 -15.91
N GLY A 8 -9.13 4.64 -15.46
CA GLY A 8 -9.49 5.00 -14.10
C GLY A 8 -8.60 4.21 -13.15
N GLU A 9 -7.81 4.93 -12.35
CA GLU A 9 -6.94 4.31 -11.36
C GLU A 9 -7.82 3.56 -10.36
N SER A 10 -7.48 2.31 -10.07
CA SER A 10 -8.18 1.55 -9.04
C SER A 10 -8.02 2.24 -7.69
N GLN A 11 -9.01 2.11 -6.81
CA GLN A 11 -8.94 2.69 -5.47
C GLN A 11 -7.66 2.29 -4.73
N ILE A 12 -7.20 1.05 -4.91
CA ILE A 12 -5.96 0.59 -4.29
C ILE A 12 -4.73 1.34 -4.82
N GLU A 13 -4.70 1.71 -6.10
CA GLU A 13 -3.59 2.46 -6.69
C GLU A 13 -3.53 3.87 -6.10
N LEU A 14 -4.68 4.53 -5.93
CA LEU A 14 -4.75 5.84 -5.29
C LEU A 14 -4.23 5.79 -3.85
N GLU A 15 -4.65 4.79 -3.07
CA GLU A 15 -4.15 4.60 -1.70
C GLU A 15 -2.64 4.36 -1.64
N TRP A 16 -2.07 3.63 -2.62
CA TRP A 16 -0.62 3.45 -2.75
C TRP A 16 0.11 4.74 -3.11
N GLN A 17 -0.44 5.58 -3.97
CA GLN A 17 0.15 6.88 -4.29
C GLN A 17 0.20 7.78 -3.05
N HIS A 18 -0.88 7.81 -2.26
CA HIS A 18 -0.88 8.49 -0.96
C HIS A 18 0.17 7.91 -0.03
N LEU A 19 0.29 6.57 0.07
CA LEU A 19 1.27 5.93 0.95
C LEU A 19 2.70 6.34 0.65
N LYS A 20 3.06 6.32 -0.63
CA LYS A 20 4.40 6.72 -1.08
C LYS A 20 4.69 8.19 -0.78
N LYS A 21 3.71 9.06 -0.99
CA LYS A 21 3.87 10.51 -0.84
C LYS A 21 3.89 10.95 0.62
N ASP A 22 2.90 10.52 1.39
CA ASP A 22 2.59 11.10 2.69
C ASP A 22 3.27 10.34 3.83
N GLU A 23 3.36 9.01 3.74
CA GLU A 23 3.95 8.18 4.79
C GLU A 23 5.41 7.80 4.51
N LEU A 24 5.76 7.39 3.28
CA LEU A 24 7.16 7.06 2.94
C LEU A 24 7.99 8.31 2.63
N SER A 25 7.37 9.37 2.11
CA SER A 25 7.97 10.71 1.96
C SER A 25 9.34 10.72 1.24
N GLY A 26 9.51 9.86 0.24
CA GLY A 26 10.76 9.78 -0.54
C GLY A 26 11.97 9.23 0.23
N GLN A 27 11.75 8.55 1.36
CA GLN A 27 12.79 7.79 2.06
C GLN A 27 13.39 6.71 1.15
N THR A 28 14.70 6.50 1.28
CA THR A 28 15.42 5.36 0.70
C THR A 28 15.58 4.26 1.74
N PHE A 29 15.59 3.01 1.29
CA PHE A 29 15.66 1.84 2.15
C PHE A 29 16.87 0.99 1.79
N GLU A 30 17.53 0.43 2.81
CA GLU A 30 18.74 -0.37 2.63
C GLU A 30 18.43 -1.73 1.96
N ASP A 31 17.28 -2.31 2.29
CA ASP A 31 16.83 -3.60 1.74
C ASP A 31 15.28 -3.72 1.72
N GLU A 32 14.79 -4.86 1.22
CA GLU A 32 13.36 -5.15 1.13
C GLU A 32 12.68 -5.30 2.49
N LEU A 33 13.42 -5.72 3.52
CA LEU A 33 12.89 -5.88 4.88
C LEU A 33 12.66 -4.51 5.51
N ASP A 34 13.61 -3.60 5.36
CA ASP A 34 13.51 -2.20 5.79
C ASP A 34 12.32 -1.49 5.09
N LEU A 35 12.19 -1.65 3.78
CA LEU A 35 11.03 -1.16 3.03
C LEU A 35 9.70 -1.74 3.57
N ALA A 36 9.65 -3.05 3.84
CA ALA A 36 8.44 -3.68 4.36
C ALA A 36 8.04 -3.13 5.74
N TYR A 37 9.01 -2.90 6.63
CA TYR A 37 8.74 -2.26 7.92
C TYR A 37 8.27 -0.82 7.77
N ALA A 38 8.89 -0.04 6.88
CA ALA A 38 8.46 1.33 6.61
C ALA A 38 7.01 1.42 6.10
N VAL A 39 6.63 0.51 5.18
CA VAL A 39 5.25 0.39 4.69
C VAL A 39 4.27 0.05 5.82
N ILE A 40 4.59 -0.94 6.66
CA ILE A 40 3.74 -1.34 7.79
C ILE A 40 3.58 -0.18 8.78
N ASN A 41 4.67 0.48 9.15
CA ASN A 41 4.66 1.61 10.09
C ASN A 41 3.88 2.79 9.53
N GLY A 42 4.04 3.11 8.24
CA GLY A 42 3.29 4.16 7.57
C GLY A 42 1.77 3.90 7.61
N ILE A 43 1.36 2.68 7.28
CA ILE A 43 -0.06 2.28 7.35
C ILE A 43 -0.59 2.39 8.78
N GLN A 44 0.19 1.97 9.79
CA GLN A 44 -0.22 2.06 11.19
C GLN A 44 -0.32 3.51 11.67
N ALA A 45 0.65 4.36 11.37
CA ALA A 45 0.64 5.78 11.72
C ALA A 45 -0.54 6.52 11.09
N ARG A 46 -0.87 6.21 9.82
CA ARG A 46 -2.06 6.73 9.14
C ARG A 46 -3.34 6.33 9.88
N ALA A 47 -3.43 5.07 10.32
CA ALA A 47 -4.58 4.53 11.03
C ALA A 47 -4.78 5.16 12.41
N GLU A 48 -3.70 5.34 13.16
CA GLU A 48 -3.70 6.04 14.45
C GLU A 48 -4.20 7.49 14.29
N ARG A 49 -3.71 8.21 13.27
CA ARG A 49 -4.19 9.58 12.94
C ARG A 49 -5.66 9.60 12.51
N GLY A 50 -6.12 8.54 11.84
CA GLY A 50 -7.49 8.40 11.36
C GLY A 50 -8.48 7.81 12.37
N ASN A 51 -8.02 7.44 13.57
CA ASN A 51 -8.82 6.76 14.59
C ASN A 51 -9.48 5.46 14.10
N TYR A 52 -8.75 4.66 13.32
CA TYR A 52 -9.15 3.31 12.91
C TYR A 52 -8.01 2.31 13.12
N SER A 53 -8.33 1.02 13.17
CA SER A 53 -7.34 -0.06 13.30
C SER A 53 -7.03 -0.68 11.95
N THR A 54 -5.79 -1.10 11.74
CA THR A 54 -5.37 -1.89 10.58
C THR A 54 -5.07 -3.33 10.99
N GLN A 55 -5.27 -4.27 10.07
CA GLN A 55 -4.95 -5.68 10.29
C GLN A 55 -4.06 -6.18 9.15
N ARG A 56 -3.00 -6.91 9.52
CA ARG A 56 -2.15 -7.62 8.56
C ARG A 56 -2.70 -9.02 8.34
N MET A 57 -3.05 -9.34 7.09
CA MET A 57 -3.52 -10.66 6.71
C MET A 57 -2.45 -11.42 5.92
N LYS A 58 -2.30 -12.71 6.21
CA LYS A 58 -1.50 -13.63 5.41
C LYS A 58 -2.46 -14.50 4.60
N PHE A 59 -2.39 -14.40 3.28
CA PHE A 59 -3.14 -15.30 2.41
C PHE A 59 -2.43 -16.65 2.39
N HIS A 60 -3.16 -17.71 2.75
CA HIS A 60 -2.71 -19.07 2.52
C HIS A 60 -3.08 -19.44 1.09
N SER A 61 -2.14 -20.01 0.33
CA SER A 61 -2.47 -20.66 -0.92
C SER A 61 -3.42 -21.82 -0.60
N GLU A 62 -4.60 -21.88 -1.22
CA GLU A 62 -5.32 -23.14 -1.25
C GLU A 62 -4.47 -24.17 -2.03
N PRO A 63 -4.34 -25.42 -1.54
CA PRO A 63 -3.71 -26.45 -2.34
C PRO A 63 -4.50 -26.60 -3.64
N GLN A 64 -3.84 -26.39 -4.78
CA GLN A 64 -4.40 -26.64 -6.10
C GLN A 64 -4.93 -28.09 -6.14
N PRO A 65 -6.20 -28.34 -6.51
CA PRO A 65 -6.68 -29.70 -6.69
C PRO A 65 -5.90 -30.37 -7.84
N SER A 66 -5.36 -31.55 -7.56
CA SER A 66 -4.58 -32.40 -8.47
C SER A 66 -5.40 -32.96 -9.63
#